data_AF-A8PXQ9-F1
#
_entry.id   AF-A8PXQ9-F1
#
_cell.length_a   1.000
_cell.length_b   1.000
_cell.length_c   1.000
_cell.angle_alpha   90.00
_cell.angle_beta   90.00
_cell.angle_gamma   90.00
#
_symmetry.space_group_name_H-M   'P 1'
#
loop_
_entity.id
_entity.type
_entity.pdbx_description
1 polymer ?
#
loop_
_entity_poly.entity_id
_entity_poly.type
_entity_poly.pdbx_seq_one_letter_code
_entity_poly.pdbx_strand_id
1 'polypeptide(L)'
;MIFGELLPGNYAMLQPPEGQELTQGLEVRVRLGATWKQSLTELSGGQRSLIALSLIMSLLQFNPAPMYILDEIDAALDLSHTQHIGHLFRTRFKGSQFIVVSLKEGLFSNANVLFRARFRDGTSVVERIAQKSSDVPDKDSRATASRPLSAPARRTASGTRGTGSTGSGRSRGTTPSGTPA
;
A
#
# COMPACT_ATOMS: atom_id res chain seq x y z
N MET A 1 7.02 1.83 18.61
CA MET A 1 6.66 0.50 18.07
C MET A 1 5.93 0.68 16.75
N ILE A 2 6.16 -0.21 15.79
CA ILE A 2 5.50 -0.19 14.47
C ILE A 2 4.02 -0.66 14.56
N PHE A 3 3.54 -1.00 15.76
CA PHE A 3 2.19 -1.52 16.01
C PHE A 3 1.05 -0.72 15.37
N GLY A 4 1.12 0.62 15.38
CA GLY A 4 0.09 1.48 14.80
C GLY A 4 -0.01 1.38 13.26
N GLU A 5 1.04 0.92 12.57
CA GLU A 5 1.01 0.67 11.13
C GLU A 5 0.38 -0.70 10.81
N LEU A 6 0.57 -1.69 11.69
CA LEU A 6 -0.04 -3.01 11.54
C LEU A 6 -1.54 -2.99 11.87
N LEU A 7 -1.92 -2.19 12.87
CA LEU A 7 -3.28 -2.04 13.37
C LEU A 7 -3.67 -0.55 13.50
N PRO A 8 -4.11 0.09 12.42
CA PRO A 8 -4.50 1.50 12.43
C PRO A 8 -5.53 1.82 13.52
N GLY A 9 -5.32 2.92 14.24
CA GLY A 9 -6.21 3.35 15.34
C GLY A 9 -5.95 2.66 16.69
N ASN A 10 -5.01 1.70 16.75
CA ASN A 10 -4.61 1.02 17.98
C ASN A 10 -3.19 1.43 18.38
N TYR A 11 -2.89 1.33 19.67
CA TYR A 11 -1.62 1.80 20.22
C TYR A 11 -1.01 0.75 21.13
N ALA A 12 0.31 0.60 21.09
CA ALA A 12 1.04 -0.23 22.02
C ALA A 12 2.28 0.53 22.49
N MET A 13 2.64 0.33 23.77
CA MET A 13 3.84 0.91 24.39
C MET A 13 4.50 -0.10 25.33
N LEU A 14 5.78 0.12 25.60
CA LEU A 14 6.52 -0.58 26.65
C LEU A 14 6.59 0.35 27.86
N GLN A 15 6.25 -0.14 29.04
CA GLN A 15 6.41 0.59 30.29
C GLN A 15 6.92 -0.36 31.38
N PRO A 16 7.56 0.15 32.44
CA PRO A 16 7.81 -0.65 33.64
C PRO A 16 6.49 -1.13 34.24
N PRO A 17 6.44 -2.32 34.86
CA PRO A 17 5.29 -2.75 35.64
C PRO A 17 4.96 -1.74 36.75
N GLU A 18 3.71 -1.74 37.20
CA GLU A 18 3.26 -0.81 38.24
C GLU A 18 4.11 -0.93 39.52
N GLY A 19 4.68 0.20 39.95
CA GLY A 19 5.54 0.27 41.14
C GLY A 19 6.96 -0.28 40.97
N GLN A 20 7.40 -0.59 39.75
CA GLN A 20 8.74 -1.12 39.46
C GLN A 20 9.60 -0.16 38.63
N GLU A 21 10.91 -0.27 38.80
CA GLU A 21 11.91 0.46 38.01
C GLU A 21 12.10 -0.17 36.63
N LEU A 22 12.58 0.62 35.66
CA LEU A 22 12.85 0.14 34.29
C LEU A 22 13.82 -1.05 34.25
N THR A 23 14.78 -1.10 35.19
CA THR A 23 15.77 -2.18 35.29
C THR A 23 15.18 -3.50 35.77
N GLN A 24 13.97 -3.48 36.33
CA GLN A 24 13.29 -4.68 36.85
C GLN A 24 12.43 -5.37 35.77
N GLY A 25 12.19 -4.70 34.64
CA GLY A 25 11.52 -5.29 33.49
C GLY A 25 10.67 -4.29 32.72
N LEU A 26 10.07 -4.79 31.64
CA LEU A 26 9.12 -4.06 30.81
C LEU A 26 7.90 -4.92 30.54
N GLU A 27 6.73 -4.30 30.60
CA GLU A 27 5.46 -4.87 30.17
C GLU A 27 4.96 -4.18 28.90
N VAL A 28 4.23 -4.94 28.08
CA VAL A 28 3.59 -4.42 26.88
C VAL A 28 2.18 -3.99 27.22
N ARG A 29 1.93 -2.69 27.09
CA ARG A 29 0.60 -2.09 27.24
C ARG A 29 -0.03 -1.81 25.91
N VAL A 30 -1.31 -2.18 25.76
CA VAL A 30 -2.04 -2.05 24.49
C VAL A 30 -3.37 -1.34 24.69
N ARG A 31 -3.64 -0.38 23.81
CA ARG A 31 -4.93 0.28 23.64
C ARG A 31 -5.57 -0.20 22.35
N LEU A 32 -6.73 -0.82 22.47
CA LEU A 32 -7.57 -1.18 21.34
C LEU A 32 -8.75 -0.22 21.26
N GLY A 33 -8.85 0.52 20.16
CA GLY A 33 -9.79 1.64 20.02
C GLY A 33 -9.58 2.68 21.13
N ALA A 34 -10.59 2.85 21.99
CA ALA A 34 -10.56 3.81 23.10
C ALA A 34 -10.08 3.20 24.44
N THR A 35 -9.97 1.86 24.54
CA THR A 35 -9.81 1.18 25.84
C THR A 35 -8.41 0.61 26.01
N TRP A 36 -7.76 0.96 27.12
CA TRP A 36 -6.52 0.33 27.57
C TRP A 36 -6.80 -1.04 28.18
N LYS A 37 -6.02 -2.04 27.78
CA LYS A 37 -6.08 -3.39 28.32
C LYS A 37 -5.18 -3.53 29.53
N GLN A 38 -5.67 -4.19 30.58
CA GLN A 38 -4.91 -4.41 31.80
C GLN A 38 -3.98 -5.61 31.66
N SER A 39 -4.42 -6.63 30.92
CA SER A 39 -3.59 -7.80 30.62
C SER A 39 -3.61 -8.18 29.13
N LEU A 40 -2.48 -8.70 28.64
CA LEU A 40 -2.38 -9.33 27.32
C LEU A 40 -3.27 -10.58 27.19
N THR A 41 -3.67 -11.19 28.31
CA THR A 41 -4.57 -12.36 28.31
C THR A 41 -5.98 -12.02 27.83
N GLU A 42 -6.40 -10.74 27.93
CA GLU A 42 -7.70 -10.26 27.43
C GLU A 42 -7.79 -10.18 25.90
N LEU A 43 -6.65 -10.30 25.22
CA LEU A 43 -6.56 -10.15 23.78
C LEU A 43 -6.88 -11.45 23.05
N SER A 44 -7.35 -11.36 21.80
CA SER A 44 -7.48 -12.54 20.94
C SER A 44 -6.10 -13.11 20.58
N GLY A 45 -6.05 -14.39 20.20
CA GLY A 45 -4.80 -15.03 19.77
C GLY A 45 -4.11 -14.29 18.61
N GLY A 46 -4.90 -13.81 17.64
CA GLY A 46 -4.38 -13.01 16.52
C GLY A 46 -3.83 -11.65 16.98
N GLN A 47 -4.52 -10.97 17.91
CA GLN A 47 -4.05 -9.69 18.46
C GLN A 47 -2.72 -9.85 19.22
N ARG A 48 -2.61 -10.88 20.08
CA ARG A 48 -1.34 -11.18 20.77
C ARG A 48 -0.21 -11.43 19.78
N SER A 49 -0.49 -12.18 18.72
CA SER A 49 0.49 -12.49 17.67
C SER A 49 0.93 -11.21 16.94
N LEU A 50 0.00 -10.30 16.63
CA LEU A 50 0.32 -9.01 16.01
C LEU A 50 1.16 -8.12 16.90
N ILE A 51 0.87 -8.07 18.19
CA ILE A 51 1.66 -7.28 19.16
C ILE A 51 3.08 -7.83 19.23
N ALA A 52 3.24 -9.16 19.39
CA ALA A 52 4.54 -9.80 19.43
C ALA A 52 5.33 -9.54 18.13
N LEU A 53 4.69 -9.70 16.97
CA LEU A 53 5.32 -9.42 15.69
C LEU A 53 5.71 -7.94 15.57
N SER A 54 4.86 -7.01 16.00
CA SER A 54 5.15 -5.58 15.97
C SER A 54 6.36 -5.22 16.82
N LEU A 55 6.53 -5.90 17.96
CA LEU A 55 7.66 -5.72 18.85
C LEU A 55 8.94 -6.25 18.19
N ILE A 56 8.90 -7.46 17.64
CA ILE A 56 10.02 -8.05 16.90
C ILE A 56 10.43 -7.12 15.76
N MET A 57 9.49 -6.67 14.93
CA MET A 57 9.78 -5.77 13.81
C MET A 57 10.37 -4.43 14.26
N SER A 58 9.93 -3.91 15.42
CA SER A 58 10.51 -2.71 16.01
C SER A 58 11.96 -2.92 16.44
N LEU A 59 12.30 -4.10 16.95
CA LEU A 59 13.67 -4.47 17.32
C LEU A 59 14.57 -4.64 16.08
N LEU A 60 14.07 -5.30 15.03
CA LEU A 60 14.82 -5.44 13.77
C LEU A 60 15.08 -4.08 13.11
N GLN A 61 14.16 -3.12 13.25
CA GLN A 61 14.36 -1.77 12.76
C GLN A 61 15.40 -0.97 13.56
N PHE A 62 15.53 -1.23 14.87
CA PHE A 62 16.46 -0.51 15.73
C PHE A 62 17.92 -0.77 15.36
N ASN A 63 18.27 -2.01 15.03
CA ASN A 63 19.60 -2.37 14.54
C ASN A 63 19.48 -3.21 13.27
N PRO A 64 19.43 -2.57 12.09
CA PRO A 64 19.09 -3.26 10.86
C PRO A 64 20.21 -4.20 10.38
N ALA A 65 19.86 -5.47 10.18
CA ALA A 65 20.73 -6.47 9.57
C ALA A 65 20.69 -6.38 8.02
N PRO A 66 21.75 -6.82 7.32
CA PRO A 66 21.75 -6.88 5.86
C PRO A 66 20.76 -7.91 5.31
N MET A 67 20.39 -8.92 6.09
CA MET A 67 19.49 -10.00 5.69
C MET A 67 18.62 -10.47 6.86
N TYR A 68 17.36 -10.81 6.56
CA TYR A 68 16.40 -11.44 7.47
C TYR A 68 15.77 -12.68 6.83
N ILE A 69 15.60 -13.73 7.64
CA ILE A 69 14.88 -14.95 7.27
C ILE A 69 13.72 -15.11 8.24
N LEU A 70 12.50 -15.19 7.70
CA LEU A 70 11.27 -15.28 8.48
C LEU A 70 10.49 -16.52 8.03
N ASP A 71 10.18 -17.40 8.98
CA ASP A 71 9.49 -18.66 8.71
C ASP A 71 8.12 -18.67 9.39
N GLU A 72 7.06 -18.80 8.60
CA GLU A 72 5.65 -18.91 9.03
C GLU A 72 5.18 -17.86 10.06
N ILE A 73 5.76 -16.66 10.01
CA ILE A 73 5.43 -15.56 10.93
C ILE A 73 3.97 -15.07 10.82
N ASP A 74 3.25 -15.54 9.81
CA ASP A 74 1.90 -15.17 9.46
C ASP A 74 0.86 -16.29 9.68
N ALA A 75 1.26 -17.42 10.28
CA ALA A 75 0.37 -18.55 10.53
C ALA A 75 -0.91 -18.13 11.29
N ALA A 76 -0.78 -17.26 12.29
CA ALA A 76 -1.87 -16.77 13.13
C ALA A 76 -2.57 -15.51 12.58
N LEU A 77 -2.21 -15.04 11.39
CA LEU A 77 -2.66 -13.75 10.85
C LEU A 77 -3.66 -13.92 9.70
N ASP A 78 -4.53 -12.91 9.54
CA ASP A 78 -5.46 -12.84 8.42
C ASP A 78 -4.85 -12.16 7.18
N LEU A 79 -5.62 -12.11 6.10
CA LEU A 79 -5.18 -11.53 4.84
C LEU A 79 -4.85 -10.03 4.96
N SER A 80 -5.66 -9.27 5.70
CA SER A 80 -5.48 -7.82 5.85
C SER A 80 -4.18 -7.50 6.57
N HIS A 81 -3.91 -8.18 7.69
CA HIS A 81 -2.68 -7.99 8.45
C HIS A 81 -1.44 -8.44 7.67
N THR A 82 -1.51 -9.55 6.94
CA THR A 82 -0.38 -10.02 6.12
C THR A 82 -0.04 -9.07 4.97
N GLN A 83 -1.03 -8.38 4.40
CA GLN A 83 -0.79 -7.31 3.43
C GLN A 83 -0.06 -6.11 4.06
N HIS A 84 -0.48 -5.66 5.26
CA HIS A 84 0.21 -4.58 5.98
C HIS A 84 1.67 -4.94 6.29
N ILE A 85 1.95 -6.18 6.68
CA ILE A 85 3.31 -6.67 6.93
C ILE A 85 4.15 -6.65 5.65
N GLY A 86 3.59 -7.15 4.54
CA GLY A 86 4.27 -7.11 3.24
C GLY A 86 4.61 -5.67 2.80
N HIS A 87 3.70 -4.73 3.05
CA HIS A 87 3.94 -3.31 2.79
C HIS A 87 5.04 -2.72 3.70
N LEU A 88 5.03 -3.10 4.99
CA LEU A 88 6.02 -2.67 5.97
C LEU A 88 7.43 -3.12 5.56
N PHE A 89 7.61 -4.37 5.10
CA PHE A 89 8.90 -4.85 4.59
C PHE A 89 9.43 -4.00 3.44
N ARG A 90 8.57 -3.68 2.46
CA ARG A 90 8.96 -2.84 1.31
C ARG A 90 9.31 -1.40 1.68
N THR A 91 8.64 -0.84 2.69
CA THR A 91 8.77 0.60 3.01
C THR A 91 9.81 0.90 4.07
N ARG A 92 9.88 0.09 5.14
CA ARG A 92 10.72 0.35 6.32
C ARG A 92 12.13 -0.24 6.22
N PHE A 93 12.33 -1.26 5.38
CA PHE A 93 13.61 -1.97 5.30
C PHE A 93 14.25 -1.91 3.90
N LYS A 94 14.35 -0.70 3.32
CA LYS A 94 14.85 -0.48 1.94
C LYS A 94 16.33 -0.84 1.70
N GLY A 95 17.06 -1.32 2.71
CA GLY A 95 18.46 -1.72 2.62
C GLY A 95 18.74 -3.16 3.07
N SER A 96 17.71 -3.93 3.39
CA SER A 96 17.84 -5.29 3.92
C SER A 96 17.14 -6.29 3.01
N GLN A 97 17.76 -7.46 2.84
CA GLN A 97 17.14 -8.57 2.11
C GLN A 97 16.19 -9.35 3.02
N PHE A 98 14.97 -9.62 2.56
CA PHE A 98 14.03 -10.51 3.26
C PHE A 98 13.83 -11.80 2.48
N ILE A 99 14.02 -12.93 3.15
CA ILE A 99 13.57 -14.24 2.71
C ILE A 99 12.43 -14.65 3.63
N VAL A 100 11.25 -14.84 3.05
CA VAL A 100 10.05 -15.13 3.84
C VAL A 100 9.41 -16.40 3.35
N VAL A 101 9.21 -17.35 4.26
CA VAL A 101 8.46 -18.59 4.04
C VAL A 101 7.07 -18.37 4.62
N SER A 102 6.05 -18.53 3.77
CA SER A 102 4.67 -18.23 4.12
C SER A 102 3.71 -19.01 3.22
N LEU A 103 2.53 -19.29 3.77
CA LEU A 103 1.40 -19.89 3.06
C LEU A 103 0.29 -18.87 2.74
N LYS A 104 0.44 -17.59 3.13
CA LYS A 104 -0.61 -16.57 2.98
C LYS A 104 -0.36 -15.68 1.77
N GLU A 105 -1.39 -15.49 0.96
CA GLU A 105 -1.31 -14.67 -0.26
C GLU A 105 -0.99 -13.19 0.00
N GLY A 106 -1.40 -12.66 1.16
CA GLY A 106 -1.13 -11.28 1.54
C GLY A 106 0.37 -10.96 1.64
N LEU A 107 1.19 -11.94 1.99
CA LEU A 107 2.64 -11.75 2.13
C LEU A 107 3.37 -11.93 0.80
N PHE A 108 3.07 -13.00 0.07
CA PHE A 108 3.76 -13.29 -1.19
C PHE A 108 3.30 -12.43 -2.37
N SER A 109 2.11 -11.81 -2.32
CA SER A 109 1.70 -10.79 -3.30
C SER A 109 2.61 -9.55 -3.27
N ASN A 110 3.22 -9.28 -2.12
CA ASN A 110 4.19 -8.20 -1.91
C ASN A 110 5.65 -8.64 -2.14
N ALA A 111 5.93 -9.86 -2.60
CA ALA A 111 7.30 -10.28 -2.88
C ALA A 111 7.88 -9.57 -4.12
N ASN A 112 9.21 -9.45 -4.24
CA ASN A 112 9.84 -9.05 -5.50
C ASN A 112 10.08 -10.26 -6.41
N VAL A 113 10.33 -11.41 -5.80
CA VAL A 113 10.54 -12.70 -6.45
C VAL A 113 9.79 -13.74 -5.65
N LEU A 114 9.05 -14.60 -6.34
CA LEU A 114 8.34 -15.71 -5.72
C LEU A 114 9.03 -17.03 -6.06
N PHE A 115 9.25 -17.85 -5.04
CA PHE A 115 9.66 -19.24 -5.19
C PHE A 115 8.54 -20.14 -4.68
N ARG A 116 8.29 -21.24 -5.37
CA ARG A 116 7.33 -22.25 -4.94
C ARG A 116 8.04 -23.58 -4.78
N ALA A 117 8.03 -24.08 -3.55
CA ALA A 117 8.42 -25.45 -3.27
C ALA A 117 7.24 -26.40 -3.54
N ARG A 118 7.50 -27.50 -4.24
CA ARG A 118 6.54 -28.57 -4.52
C ARG A 118 7.22 -29.92 -4.38
N PHE A 119 6.47 -30.92 -3.95
CA PHE A 119 6.93 -32.30 -3.94
C PHE A 119 6.37 -33.01 -5.18
N ARG A 120 7.25 -33.54 -6.04
CA ARG A 120 6.86 -34.28 -7.26
C ARG A 120 7.79 -35.48 -7.44
N ASP A 121 7.22 -36.63 -7.78
CA ASP A 121 7.99 -37.85 -8.09
C ASP A 121 9.02 -38.22 -7.01
N GLY A 122 8.64 -38.09 -5.73
CA GLY A 122 9.52 -38.40 -4.59
C GLY A 122 10.60 -37.34 -4.29
N THR A 123 10.63 -36.22 -5.03
CA THR A 123 11.67 -35.19 -4.94
C THR A 123 11.06 -33.81 -4.65
N SER A 124 11.69 -33.04 -3.77
CA SER A 124 11.35 -31.64 -3.55
C SER A 124 11.96 -30.76 -4.64
N VAL A 125 11.11 -30.05 -5.38
CA VAL A 125 11.48 -29.16 -6.47
C VAL A 125 11.11 -27.73 -6.09
N VAL A 126 12.01 -26.78 -6.36
CA VAL A 126 11.77 -25.34 -6.14
C VAL A 126 11.77 -24.64 -7.50
N GLU A 127 10.66 -23.97 -7.81
CA GLU A 127 10.47 -23.25 -9.06
C GLU A 127 10.31 -21.75 -8.80
N ARG A 128 11.00 -20.92 -9.57
CA ARG A 128 10.77 -19.47 -9.54
C ARG A 128 9.51 -19.14 -10.34
N ILE A 129 8.62 -18.35 -9.76
CA ILE A 129 7.37 -17.91 -10.38
C ILE A 129 7.50 -16.43 -10.74
N ALA A 130 7.20 -16.09 -12.00
CA ALA A 130 7.04 -14.71 -12.41
C ALA A 130 5.75 -14.15 -11.80
N GLN A 131 5.85 -13.07 -11.02
CA GLN A 131 4.67 -12.34 -10.60
C GLN A 131 4.08 -11.63 -11.82
N LYS A 132 2.79 -11.87 -12.09
CA LYS A 132 2.04 -11.07 -13.06
C LYS A 132 1.90 -9.69 -12.43
N SER A 133 2.67 -8.71 -12.88
CA SER A 133 2.49 -7.34 -12.41
C SER A 133 1.07 -6.93 -12.76
N SER A 134 0.25 -6.65 -11.76
CA SER A 134 -0.96 -5.85 -11.96
C SER A 134 -0.49 -4.40 -12.12
N ASP A 135 0.18 -4.13 -13.24
CA ASP A 135 0.50 -2.76 -13.63
C ASP A 135 -0.80 -2.06 -14.02
N VAL A 136 -0.89 -0.84 -13.50
CA VAL A 136 -1.94 0.16 -13.64
C VAL A 136 -2.59 0.12 -15.03
N PRO A 137 -3.94 0.12 -15.16
CA PRO A 137 -4.57 0.22 -16.46
C PRO A 137 -4.18 1.55 -17.10
N ASP A 138 -3.48 1.45 -18.23
CA ASP A 138 -3.16 2.54 -19.12
C ASP A 138 -4.45 3.30 -19.46
N LYS A 139 -4.50 4.57 -19.06
CA LYS A 139 -5.70 5.42 -19.20
C LYS A 139 -5.80 6.09 -20.58
N ASP A 140 -4.96 5.70 -21.54
CA ASP A 140 -4.92 6.30 -22.88
C ASP A 140 -5.48 5.38 -23.98
N SER A 141 -6.67 4.81 -23.75
CA SER A 141 -7.42 4.08 -24.78
C SER A 141 -8.90 4.48 -24.82
N ARG A 142 -9.19 5.78 -24.77
CA ARG A 142 -10.54 6.30 -24.99
C ARG A 142 -10.54 7.61 -25.76
N ALA A 143 -10.10 7.55 -27.02
CA ALA A 143 -10.35 8.60 -27.99
C ALA A 143 -10.53 8.02 -29.42
N THR A 144 -11.40 7.02 -29.55
CA THR A 144 -11.86 6.58 -30.88
C THR A 144 -13.37 6.39 -30.83
N ALA A 145 -14.12 7.48 -31.00
CA ALA A 145 -15.42 7.57 -31.67
C ALA A 145 -16.19 8.82 -31.21
N SER A 146 -16.13 9.89 -32.03
CA SER A 146 -17.27 10.76 -32.34
C SER A 146 -16.81 11.93 -33.21
N ARG A 147 -16.75 11.71 -34.53
CA ARG A 147 -16.88 12.80 -35.50
C ARG A 147 -18.25 12.65 -36.15
N PRO A 148 -19.13 13.66 -36.14
CA PRO A 148 -20.33 13.63 -36.94
C PRO A 148 -19.94 13.81 -38.42
N LEU A 149 -20.66 13.09 -39.27
CA LEU A 149 -20.55 13.12 -40.72
C LEU A 149 -21.21 14.41 -41.23
N SER A 150 -20.41 15.37 -41.72
CA SER A 150 -20.92 16.46 -42.57
C SER A 150 -20.31 16.31 -43.98
N ALA A 151 -21.21 16.27 -44.97
CA ALA A 151 -20.95 15.99 -46.37
C ALA A 151 -20.15 17.11 -47.08
N PRO A 152 -19.38 16.80 -48.15
CA PRO A 152 -18.95 17.82 -49.09
C PRO A 152 -19.89 17.86 -50.30
N ALA A 153 -20.67 18.93 -50.41
CA ALA A 153 -21.27 19.33 -51.67
C ALA A 153 -20.24 20.14 -52.48
N ARG A 154 -19.73 19.58 -53.57
CA ARG A 154 -18.93 20.31 -54.58
C ARG A 154 -19.71 20.32 -55.89
N ARG A 155 -20.43 21.41 -56.16
CA ARG A 155 -20.85 21.80 -57.52
C ARG A 155 -20.00 22.97 -58.02
N THR A 156 -19.93 22.98 -59.34
CA THR A 156 -19.07 23.70 -60.27
C THR A 156 -19.30 25.21 -60.37
N ALA A 157 -18.26 25.88 -60.86
CA ALA A 157 -18.26 27.10 -61.70
C ALA A 157 -18.32 28.49 -61.02
N SER A 158 -17.18 29.18 -61.15
CA SER A 158 -16.98 30.58 -61.60
C SER A 158 -18.07 31.64 -61.40
N GLY A 159 -17.68 32.78 -60.79
CA GLY A 159 -18.18 34.09 -61.21
C GLY A 159 -18.39 35.15 -60.13
N THR A 160 -17.51 36.16 -60.14
CA THR A 160 -17.78 37.61 -59.89
C THR A 160 -18.02 38.17 -58.46
N ARG A 161 -17.02 39.01 -58.06
CA ARG A 161 -17.06 40.39 -57.51
C ARG A 161 -17.69 40.72 -56.14
N GLY A 162 -16.97 41.55 -55.39
CA GLY A 162 -17.49 42.55 -54.44
C GLY A 162 -17.06 42.32 -52.98
N THR A 163 -16.00 42.96 -52.47
CA THR A 163 -15.92 44.28 -51.79
C THR A 163 -16.29 44.29 -50.29
N GLY A 164 -15.35 44.81 -49.48
CA GLY A 164 -15.54 45.36 -48.12
C GLY A 164 -15.57 44.34 -46.98
N SER A 165 -15.13 44.58 -45.75
CA SER A 165 -14.36 45.62 -45.07
C SER A 165 -14.38 45.27 -43.58
N THR A 166 -13.26 45.46 -42.87
CA THR A 166 -13.14 45.91 -41.45
C THR A 166 -13.84 45.15 -40.31
N GLY A 167 -13.09 44.90 -39.22
CA GLY A 167 -13.72 44.70 -37.90
C GLY A 167 -12.85 44.05 -36.82
N SER A 168 -11.91 44.80 -36.25
CA SER A 168 -11.16 44.44 -35.04
C SER A 168 -12.04 44.54 -33.78
N GLY A 169 -11.85 43.67 -32.79
CA GLY A 169 -12.48 43.83 -31.47
C GLY A 169 -11.77 43.02 -30.38
N ARG A 170 -11.03 43.72 -29.52
CA ARG A 170 -10.22 43.27 -28.37
C ARG A 170 -11.06 43.23 -27.06
N SER A 171 -10.41 42.72 -26.00
CA SER A 171 -10.59 43.00 -24.55
C SER A 171 -11.30 41.89 -23.74
N ARG A 172 -10.59 41.19 -22.83
CA ARG A 172 -10.14 41.51 -21.43
C ARG A 172 -11.28 41.38 -20.42
N GLY A 173 -11.20 40.39 -19.52
CA GLY A 173 -10.98 40.62 -18.07
C GLY A 173 -12.32 40.57 -17.33
N THR A 174 -12.52 40.19 -16.07
CA THR A 174 -11.71 39.92 -14.88
C THR A 174 -12.67 39.30 -13.83
N THR A 175 -12.20 38.40 -12.97
CA THR A 175 -12.74 38.09 -11.62
C THR A 175 -12.52 39.30 -10.67
N PRO A 176 -12.83 39.31 -9.34
CA PRO A 176 -13.20 38.22 -8.43
C PRO A 176 -14.22 38.54 -7.30
N SER A 177 -14.51 37.49 -6.52
CA SER A 177 -14.67 37.42 -5.04
C SER A 177 -15.61 38.36 -4.26
N GLY A 178 -16.41 37.77 -3.37
CA GLY A 178 -16.94 38.46 -2.19
C GLY A 178 -18.00 37.67 -1.39
N THR A 179 -17.56 36.99 -0.34
CA THR A 179 -18.28 36.61 0.90
C THR A 179 -17.47 37.33 2.02
N PRO A 180 -17.99 37.73 3.21
CA PRO A 180 -18.86 36.92 4.07
C PRO A 180 -19.84 37.64 5.02
N ALA A 181 -20.75 36.85 5.61
CA ALA A 181 -21.11 36.83 7.04
C ALA A 181 -21.95 35.57 7.30
#